data_AF-A0A1V4TFL1-F1
#
_entry.id   AF-A0A1V4TFL1-F1
#
_cell.length_a   1.000
_cell.length_b   1.000
_cell.length_c   1.000
_cell.angle_alpha   90.00
_cell.angle_beta   90.00
_cell.angle_gamma   90.00
#
_symmetry.space_group_name_H-M   'P 1'
#
loop_
_entity.id
_entity.type
_entity.pdbx_description
1 polymer ?
#
loop_
_entity_poly.entity_id
_entity_poly.type
_entity_poly.pdbx_seq_one_letter_code
_entity_poly.pdbx_strand_id
1 'polypeptide(L)' 'MREMRSCEACGHRFEPRWRGWNAVDVRYERCPECGHENGYESDLYRWLRRRKERKMSGA' A
#
# COMPACT_ATOMS: atom_id res chain seq x y z
N MET A 1 7.33 -15.39 1.79
CA MET A 1 5.88 -15.43 2.05
C MET A 1 5.26 -14.28 1.26
N ARG A 2 4.34 -14.52 0.31
CA ARG A 2 3.67 -13.43 -0.41
C ARG A 2 2.75 -12.70 0.58
N GLU A 3 2.88 -11.37 0.68
CA GLU A 3 2.03 -10.57 1.56
C GLU A 3 0.60 -10.53 0.97
N MET A 4 -0.40 -11.07 1.67
CA MET A 4 -1.80 -10.95 1.24
C MET A 4 -2.31 -9.54 1.51
N ARG A 5 -3.06 -8.97 0.55
CA ARG A 5 -3.76 -7.70 0.72
C ARG A 5 -5.20 -7.96 1.14
N SER A 6 -5.77 -7.05 1.93
CA SER A 6 -7.18 -7.06 2.33
C SER A 6 -7.84 -5.80 1.79
N CYS A 7 -9.02 -5.94 1.18
CA CYS A 7 -9.76 -4.80 0.65
C CYS A 7 -10.27 -3.91 1.80
N GLU A 8 -10.08 -2.60 1.70
CA GLU A 8 -10.53 -1.62 2.68
C GLU A 8 -12.06 -1.47 2.71
N ALA A 9 -12.75 -1.80 1.61
CA ALA A 9 -14.21 -1.69 1.52
C ALA A 9 -14.96 -2.97 1.91
N CYS A 10 -14.51 -4.14 1.45
CA CYS A 10 -15.23 -5.41 1.66
C CYS A 10 -14.49 -6.44 2.51
N GLY A 11 -13.23 -6.17 2.90
CA GLY A 11 -12.42 -7.10 3.69
C GLY A 11 -11.89 -8.33 2.92
N HIS A 12 -12.22 -8.48 1.64
CA HIS A 12 -11.75 -9.57 0.81
C HIS A 12 -10.23 -9.66 0.78
N ARG A 13 -9.68 -10.86 0.94
CA ARG A 13 -8.23 -11.11 0.92
C ARG A 13 -7.79 -11.64 -0.43
N PHE A 14 -6.83 -10.96 -1.06
CA PHE A 14 -6.34 -11.31 -2.39
C PHE A 14 -4.82 -11.13 -2.51
N GLU A 15 -4.21 -11.83 -3.48
CA GLU A 15 -2.79 -11.63 -3.78
C GLU A 15 -2.58 -10.29 -4.49
N PRO A 16 -1.58 -9.50 -4.07
CA PRO A 16 -1.26 -8.25 -4.74
C PRO A 16 -0.77 -8.47 -6.17
N ARG A 17 -1.16 -7.56 -7.07
CA ARG A 17 -0.80 -7.63 -8.49
C ARG A 17 0.59 -7.07 -8.70
N TRP A 18 1.60 -7.91 -8.53
CA TRP A 18 3.00 -7.50 -8.74
C TRP A 18 3.34 -7.40 -10.22
N ARG A 19 3.29 -6.18 -10.78
CA ARG A 19 4.02 -5.81 -12.01
C ARG A 19 5.38 -5.20 -11.62
N GLY A 20 6.40 -6.04 -11.47
CA GLY A 20 7.81 -5.62 -11.38
C GLY A 20 8.27 -4.92 -10.09
N TRP A 21 9.57 -4.58 -10.07
CA TRP A 21 10.39 -4.06 -8.96
C TRP A 21 10.17 -2.58 -8.61
N ASN A 22 9.08 -1.95 -9.03
CA ASN A 22 8.85 -0.54 -8.74
C ASN A 22 8.32 -0.36 -7.31
N ALA A 23 9.25 -0.23 -6.36
CA ALA A 23 8.98 0.05 -4.94
C ALA A 23 8.40 1.45 -4.66
N VAL A 24 8.05 2.21 -5.70
CA VAL A 24 7.75 3.65 -5.63
C VAL A 24 6.29 3.98 -5.93
N ASP A 25 5.50 3.02 -6.42
CA ASP A 25 4.09 3.28 -6.72
C ASP A 25 3.21 3.08 -5.47
N VAL A 26 2.49 4.12 -5.07
CA VAL A 26 1.24 3.95 -4.30
C VAL A 26 0.34 3.12 -5.19
N ARG A 27 0.26 1.81 -4.91
CA ARG A 27 -0.50 0.91 -5.75
C ARG A 27 -1.96 1.03 -5.39
N TYR A 28 -2.68 1.73 -6.25
CA TYR A 28 -4.12 1.62 -6.36
C TYR A 28 -4.45 0.23 -6.90
N GLU A 29 -4.68 -0.74 -6.01
CA GLU A 29 -5.10 -2.09 -6.41
C GLU A 29 -6.61 -2.21 -6.31
N ARG A 30 -7.23 -2.50 -7.45
CA ARG A 30 -8.66 -2.75 -7.51
C ARG A 30 -8.98 -4.14 -6.95
N CYS A 31 -9.88 -4.19 -5.96
CA CYS A 31 -10.39 -5.43 -5.40
C CYS A 31 -11.06 -6.26 -6.51
N PRO A 32 -10.69 -7.55 -6.68
CA PRO A 32 -11.29 -8.40 -7.69
C PRO A 32 -12.75 -8.74 -7.40
N GLU A 33 -13.19 -8.66 -6.14
CA GLU A 33 -14.55 -9.01 -5.74
C GLU A 33 -15.50 -7.81 -5.82
N CYS A 34 -15.20 -6.70 -5.14
CA CYS A 34 -16.11 -5.54 -5.08
C CYS A 34 -15.74 -4.40 -6.05
N GLY A 35 -14.59 -4.47 -6.73
CA GLY A 35 -14.14 -3.41 -7.65
C GLY A 35 -13.68 -2.11 -6.97
N HIS A 36 -13.58 -2.07 -5.64
CA HIS A 36 -13.06 -0.91 -4.91
C HIS A 36 -11.56 -0.71 -5.15
N GLU A 37 -11.13 0.54 -5.27
CA GLU A 37 -9.72 0.90 -5.47
C GLU A 37 -9.04 1.11 -4.11
N ASN A 38 -8.10 0.23 -3.75
CA ASN A 38 -7.42 0.26 -2.46
C ASN A 38 -6.10 1.02 -2.57
N GLY A 39 -5.82 1.92 -1.64
CA GLY A 39 -4.57 2.68 -1.58
C GLY A 39 -3.48 1.94 -0.81
N TYR A 40 -2.81 0.95 -1.42
CA TYR A 40 -1.71 0.26 -0.74
C TYR A 40 -0.41 1.06 -0.85
N GLU A 41 0.06 1.52 0.29
CA GLU A 41 1.33 2.25 0.41
C GLU A 41 2.53 1.28 0.46
N SER A 42 3.58 1.56 -0.33
CA SER A 42 4.83 0.80 -0.25
C SER A 42 5.57 1.06 1.06
N ASP A 43 6.34 0.08 1.52
CA ASP A 43 7.16 0.24 2.73
C ASP A 43 8.18 1.38 2.62
N LEU A 44 8.65 1.67 1.40
CA LEU A 44 9.51 2.82 1.11
C LEU A 44 8.78 4.14 1.39
N TYR A 45 7.55 4.31 0.90
CA TYR A 45 6.79 5.54 1.12
C TYR A 45 6.37 5.69 2.59
N ARG A 46 6.02 4.57 3.26
CA ARG A 46 5.79 4.55 4.71
C ARG A 46 7.02 5.01 5.48
N TRP A 47 8.21 4.52 5.11
CA TRP A 47 9.46 4.91 5.74
C TRP A 47 9.78 6.40 5.51
N LEU A 48 9.63 6.89 4.27
CA LEU A 48 9.84 8.29 3.92
C LEU A 48 8.90 9.22 4.70
N ARG A 49 7.61 8.87 4.81
CA ARG A 49 6.61 9.63 5.57
C ARG A 49 6.99 9.73 7.05
N ARG A 50 7.27 8.59 7.69
CA ARG A 50 7.69 8.55 9.11
C ARG A 50 8.97 9.36 9.34
N ARG A 51 9.92 9.34 8.40
CA ARG A 51 11.16 10.15 8.48
C ARG A 51 10.87 11.64 8.37
N LYS A 52 9.94 12.06 7.51
CA LYS A 52 9.50 13.45 7.37
C LYS A 52 8.80 13.93 8.63
N GLU A 53 7.86 13.16 9.17
CA GLU A 53 7.15 13.46 10.43
C GLU A 53 8.13 13.63 11.59
N ARG A 54 9.11 12.72 11.74
CA ARG A 54 10.16 12.83 12.76
C ARG A 54 11.03 14.08 12.64
N LYS A 55 11.26 14.59 11.42
CA LYS A 55 11.98 15.86 11.22
C LYS A 55 11.13 17.09 11.58
N MET A 56 9.80 16.98 11.51
CA MET A 56 8.88 18.09 11.80
C MET A 56 8.54 18.20 13.30
N SER A 57 8.62 17.12 14.05
CA SER A 57 8.35 17.11 15.51
C SER A 57 9.55 17.47 16.39
N GLY A 58 10.68 17.86 15.79
CA GLY A 58 11.92 18.23 16.49
C GLY A 58 12.35 19.67 16.26
N ALA A 59 11.39 20.58 16.03
CA ALA A 59 11.59 22.03 15.95
C ALA A 59 10.94 22.71 17.16
#